data_AF-A0A5S3SYA8-F1
#
_entry.id   AF-A0A5S3SYA8-F1
#
_cell.length_a   1.000
_cell.length_b   1.000
_cell.length_c   1.000
_cell.angle_alpha   90.00
_cell.angle_beta   90.00
_cell.angle_gamma   90.00
#
_symmetry.space_group_name_H-M   'P 1'
#
loop_
_entity.id
_entity.type
_entity.pdbx_description
1 polymer ?
#
loop_
_entity_poly.entity_id
_entity_poly.type
_entity_poly.pdbx_seq_one_letter_code
_entity_poly.pdbx_strand_id
1 'polypeptide(L)'
;MTSEHHYRIGSGSFILDHFLIQALIDLKQIAPGISCTVSLPDEGTIYSMESGELDFGVIVTLPDTTESLCKEVITTASFNVLMRKGHPMSGRETLDLTEMDQYP
;
A
#
# COMPACT_ATOMS: atom_id res chain seq x y z
N MET A 1 -13.08 -8.61 30.70
CA MET A 1 -13.61 -8.62 29.33
C MET A 1 -12.62 -7.87 28.48
N THR A 2 -11.89 -8.54 27.59
CA THR A 2 -11.08 -7.85 26.59
C THR A 2 -12.06 -7.19 25.61
N SER A 3 -12.02 -5.86 25.53
CA SER A 3 -12.78 -5.11 24.53
C SER A 3 -12.39 -5.65 23.15
N GLU A 4 -13.37 -6.18 22.43
CA GLU A 4 -13.18 -6.66 21.06
C GLU A 4 -13.15 -5.42 20.16
N HIS A 5 -11.99 -5.14 19.56
CA HIS A 5 -11.83 -4.01 18.66
C HIS A 5 -11.83 -4.51 17.22
N HIS A 6 -12.67 -3.90 16.39
CA HIS A 6 -12.77 -4.21 14.97
C HIS A 6 -12.25 -3.04 14.14
N TYR A 7 -11.35 -3.31 13.20
CA TYR A 7 -10.80 -2.31 12.29
C TYR A 7 -11.15 -2.60 10.82
N ARG A 8 -11.56 -1.56 10.10
CA ARG A 8 -11.86 -1.58 8.66
C ARG A 8 -10.68 -0.97 7.92
N ILE A 9 -10.03 -1.77 7.09
CA ILE A 9 -8.73 -1.45 6.47
C ILE A 9 -8.90 -1.32 4.97
N GLY A 10 -8.46 -0.19 4.38
CA GLY A 10 -8.31 -0.06 2.93
C GLY A 10 -6.90 -0.47 2.50
N SER A 11 -6.78 -1.22 1.42
CA SER A 11 -5.47 -1.61 0.87
C SER A 11 -5.55 -1.86 -0.63
N GLY A 12 -4.44 -1.66 -1.32
CA GLY A 12 -4.25 -2.16 -2.67
C GLY A 12 -3.99 -3.66 -2.70
N SER A 13 -4.30 -4.30 -3.83
CA SER A 13 -4.15 -5.75 -4.02
C SER A 13 -2.69 -6.20 -3.84
N PHE A 14 -1.74 -5.46 -4.42
CA PHE A 14 -0.32 -5.74 -4.27
C PHE A 14 0.14 -5.73 -2.81
N ILE A 15 -0.31 -4.74 -2.03
CA ILE A 15 0.03 -4.61 -0.61
C ILE A 15 -0.63 -5.74 0.18
N LEU A 16 -1.87 -6.10 -0.16
CA LEU A 16 -2.57 -7.20 0.49
C LEU A 16 -1.79 -8.51 0.36
N ASP A 17 -1.45 -8.87 -0.87
CA ASP A 17 -0.86 -10.16 -1.21
C ASP A 17 0.58 -10.31 -0.70
N HIS A 18 1.35 -9.20 -0.64
CA HIS A 18 2.78 -9.25 -0.33
C HIS A 18 3.15 -8.79 1.08
N PHE A 19 2.25 -8.13 1.80
CA PHE A 19 2.56 -7.55 3.11
C PHE A 19 1.44 -7.74 4.14
N LEU A 20 0.22 -7.29 3.82
CA LEU A 20 -0.83 -7.12 4.83
C LEU A 20 -1.30 -8.45 5.44
N ILE A 21 -1.38 -9.52 4.64
CA ILE A 21 -1.80 -10.85 5.15
C ILE A 21 -0.89 -11.30 6.30
N GLN A 22 0.44 -11.21 6.13
CA GLN A 22 1.37 -11.63 7.17
C GLN A 22 1.26 -10.73 8.41
N ALA A 23 1.17 -9.42 8.22
CA ALA A 23 1.00 -8.48 9.32
C ALA A 23 -0.29 -8.75 10.14
N LEU A 24 -1.39 -9.13 9.49
CA LEU A 24 -2.64 -9.50 10.16
C LEU A 24 -2.54 -10.82 10.94
N ILE A 25 -1.78 -11.79 10.43
CA ILE A 25 -1.50 -13.05 11.14
C ILE A 25 -0.73 -12.75 12.42
N ASP A 26 0.33 -11.95 12.33
CA ASP A 26 1.16 -11.57 13.48
C ASP A 26 0.34 -10.77 14.52
N LEU A 27 -0.51 -9.84 14.04
CA LEU A 27 -1.44 -9.09 14.89
C LEU A 27 -2.37 -10.01 15.68
N LYS A 28 -2.93 -11.05 15.04
CA LYS A 28 -3.84 -11.97 15.71
C LYS A 28 -3.17 -12.78 16.83
N GLN A 29 -1.87 -13.06 16.68
CA GLN A 29 -1.09 -13.76 17.70
C GLN A 29 -0.80 -12.87 18.92
N ILE A 30 -0.48 -11.59 18.68
CA ILE A 30 -0.09 -10.64 19.74
C ILE A 30 -1.32 -10.02 20.43
N ALA A 31 -2.38 -9.78 19.67
CA ALA A 31 -3.60 -9.11 20.10
C ALA A 31 -4.86 -9.86 19.62
N PRO A 32 -5.18 -11.03 20.22
CA PRO A 32 -6.27 -11.88 19.75
C PRO A 32 -7.66 -11.25 19.87
N GLY A 33 -7.83 -10.21 20.71
CA GLY A 33 -9.06 -9.43 20.82
C GLY A 33 -9.26 -8.41 19.69
N ILE A 34 -8.31 -8.28 18.77
CA ILE A 34 -8.43 -7.44 17.58
C ILE A 34 -8.95 -8.30 16.41
N SER A 35 -9.86 -7.73 15.65
CA SER A 35 -10.36 -8.26 14.39
C SER A 35 -10.30 -7.19 13.30
N CYS A 36 -10.21 -7.63 12.05
CA CYS A 36 -10.07 -6.71 10.91
C CYS A 36 -10.91 -7.17 9.72
N THR A 37 -11.44 -6.22 8.97
CA THR A 37 -11.97 -6.42 7.61
C THR A 37 -11.11 -5.64 6.64
N VAL A 38 -10.77 -6.24 5.50
CA VAL A 38 -9.98 -5.57 4.46
C VAL A 38 -10.86 -5.31 3.22
N SER A 39 -10.83 -4.07 2.76
CA SER A 39 -11.49 -3.60 1.54
C SER A 39 -10.44 -3.28 0.48
N LEU A 40 -10.70 -3.65 -0.77
CA LEU A 40 -9.81 -3.47 -1.93
C LEU A 40 -10.19 -2.32 -2.92
N PRO A 41 -10.43 -1.07 -2.50
CA PRO A 41 -10.56 0.03 -3.46
C PRO A 41 -9.28 0.86 -3.53
N ASP A 42 -8.40 0.60 -4.51
CA ASP A 42 -7.22 1.46 -4.75
C ASP A 42 -7.64 2.92 -5.03
N GLU A 43 -8.70 3.15 -5.81
CA GLU A 43 -9.14 4.50 -6.21
C GLU A 43 -10.12 5.18 -5.23
N GLY A 44 -10.51 4.52 -4.13
CA GLY A 44 -11.50 5.06 -3.17
C GLY A 44 -11.04 5.08 -1.71
N THR A 45 -9.87 4.51 -1.40
CA THR A 45 -9.41 4.35 -0.01
C THR A 45 -9.31 5.69 0.72
N ILE A 46 -8.79 6.74 0.08
CA ILE A 46 -8.66 8.06 0.71
C ILE A 46 -10.05 8.63 1.07
N TYR A 47 -10.98 8.66 0.12
CA TYR A 47 -12.32 9.17 0.36
C TYR A 47 -13.04 8.41 1.47
N SER A 48 -12.95 7.07 1.48
CA SER A 48 -13.54 6.24 2.54
C SER A 48 -12.87 6.43 3.90
N MET A 49 -11.60 6.83 3.95
CA MET A 49 -10.96 7.25 5.21
C MET A 49 -11.48 8.61 5.67
N GLU A 50 -11.58 9.59 4.77
CA GLU A 50 -12.10 10.94 5.10
C GLU A 50 -13.56 10.92 5.56
N SER A 51 -14.37 10.00 5.04
CA SER A 51 -15.77 9.82 5.45
C SER A 51 -15.93 8.96 6.72
N GLY A 52 -14.86 8.31 7.21
CA GLY A 52 -14.90 7.41 8.36
C GLY A 52 -15.46 6.01 8.08
N GLU A 53 -15.63 5.64 6.81
CA GLU A 53 -15.97 4.27 6.38
C GLU A 53 -14.82 3.28 6.64
N LEU A 54 -13.58 3.77 6.55
CA LEU A 54 -12.36 3.03 6.91
C LEU A 54 -11.70 3.67 8.13
N ASP A 55 -11.10 2.83 8.97
CA ASP A 55 -10.37 3.27 10.16
C ASP A 55 -8.92 3.63 9.81
N PHE A 56 -8.31 2.94 8.85
CA PHE A 56 -7.00 3.28 8.28
C PHE A 56 -6.79 2.65 6.89
N GLY A 57 -5.85 3.22 6.13
CA GLY A 57 -5.41 2.73 4.83
C GLY A 57 -3.95 2.31 4.85
N VAL A 58 -3.62 1.17 4.24
CA VAL A 58 -2.25 0.72 4.00
C VAL A 58 -1.99 0.88 2.51
N ILE A 59 -1.26 1.94 2.13
CA ILE A 59 -1.11 2.39 0.74
C ILE A 59 0.34 2.81 0.45
N VAL A 60 0.76 2.70 -0.81
CA VAL A 60 2.16 2.96 -1.22
C VAL A 60 2.49 4.46 -1.27
N THR A 61 1.55 5.30 -1.69
CA THR A 61 1.78 6.74 -1.80
C THR A 61 0.49 7.50 -1.56
N LEU A 62 0.52 8.42 -0.59
CA LEU A 62 -0.43 9.52 -0.55
C LEU A 62 0.16 10.67 -1.35
N PRO A 63 -0.57 11.30 -2.30
CA PRO A 63 -0.26 12.69 -2.61
C PRO A 63 -0.29 13.49 -1.30
N ASP A 64 0.58 14.49 -1.12
CA ASP A 64 0.66 15.33 0.09
C ASP A 64 -0.61 16.20 0.33
N THR A 65 -1.77 15.80 -0.20
CA THR A 65 -2.91 16.66 -0.51
C THR A 65 -4.10 16.52 0.43
N THR A 66 -4.02 15.75 1.52
CA THR A 66 -5.15 15.61 2.46
C THR A 66 -4.83 16.23 3.81
N GLU A 67 -5.30 17.46 4.06
CA GLU A 67 -5.22 18.13 5.37
C GLU A 67 -5.96 17.36 6.49
N SER A 68 -6.87 16.46 6.10
CA SER A 68 -7.77 15.67 6.95
C SER A 68 -7.17 14.38 7.50
N LEU A 69 -6.02 13.92 6.97
CA LEU A 69 -5.43 12.62 7.30
C LEU A 69 -3.97 12.74 7.74
N CYS A 70 -3.59 11.93 8.74
CA CYS A 70 -2.20 11.76 9.15
C CYS A 70 -1.57 10.57 8.42
N LYS A 71 -0.26 10.63 8.15
CA LYS A 71 0.50 9.52 7.55
C LYS A 71 1.71 9.15 8.39
N GLU A 72 1.99 7.85 8.48
CA GLU A 72 3.17 7.28 9.10
C GLU A 72 3.80 6.28 8.13
N VAL A 73 5.13 6.34 7.95
CA VAL A 73 5.85 5.44 7.04
C VAL A 73 6.21 4.17 7.80
N ILE A 74 5.51 3.07 7.48
CA ILE A 74 5.74 1.76 8.12
C ILE A 74 6.80 0.91 7.39
N THR A 75 7.04 1.17 6.10
CA THR A 75 8.07 0.51 5.28
C THR A 75 8.33 1.27 3.98
N THR A 76 9.48 1.06 3.36
CA THR A 76 9.83 1.61 2.03
C THR A 76 9.87 0.49 0.99
N ALA A 77 9.02 0.56 -0.04
CA ALA A 77 9.07 -0.36 -1.16
C ALA A 77 10.16 0.06 -2.17
N SER A 78 10.95 -0.89 -2.66
CA SER A 78 11.79 -0.69 -3.83
C SER A 78 10.97 -0.98 -5.09
N PHE A 79 10.74 0.02 -5.92
CA PHE A 79 10.13 -0.18 -7.23
C PHE A 79 11.15 -0.77 -8.19
N ASN A 80 10.79 -1.86 -8.86
CA ASN A 80 11.64 -2.50 -9.86
C ASN A 80 11.02 -2.27 -11.24
N VAL A 81 11.85 -1.96 -12.23
CA VAL A 81 11.41 -1.88 -13.62
C VAL A 81 11.69 -3.22 -14.32
N LEU A 82 10.63 -3.89 -14.78
CA LEU A 82 10.73 -5.13 -15.52
C LEU A 82 10.80 -4.85 -17.02
N MET A 83 11.81 -5.41 -17.69
CA MET A 83 12.04 -5.26 -19.13
C MET A 83 12.26 -6.61 -19.80
N ARG A 84 12.05 -6.68 -21.12
CA ARG A 84 12.43 -7.87 -21.91
C ARG A 84 13.95 -8.07 -21.85
N LYS A 85 14.40 -9.33 -21.91
CA LYS A 85 15.84 -9.62 -22.04
C LYS A 85 16.38 -8.99 -23.34
N GLY A 86 17.52 -8.30 -23.24
CA GLY A 86 18.12 -7.56 -24.36
C GLY A 86 17.45 -6.22 -24.66
N HIS A 87 16.57 -5.72 -23.80
CA HIS A 87 16.01 -4.38 -23.94
C HIS A 87 17.15 -3.34 -23.96
N PRO A 88 17.12 -2.31 -24.82
CA PRO A 88 18.21 -1.31 -24.91
C PRO A 88 18.51 -0.58 -23.60
N MET A 89 17.51 -0.49 -22.71
CA MET A 89 17.67 0.08 -21.36
C MET A 89 18.05 -0.95 -20.29
N SER A 90 18.10 -2.24 -20.62
CA SER A 90 18.54 -3.27 -19.68
C SER A 90 20.03 -3.12 -19.37
N GLY A 91 20.41 -3.31 -18.10
CA GLY A 91 21.79 -3.20 -17.64
C GLY A 91 22.29 -1.77 -17.38
N ARG A 92 21.42 -0.77 -17.47
CA ARG A 92 21.74 0.60 -17.05
C ARG A 92 21.67 0.72 -15.53
N GLU A 93 22.61 1.45 -14.95
CA GLU A 93 22.68 1.71 -13.50
C GLU A 93 21.52 2.61 -13.04
N THR A 94 21.11 3.55 -13.89
CA THR A 94 19.95 4.42 -13.68
C THR A 94 19.06 4.40 -14.91
N LEU A 95 17.76 4.28 -14.68
CA LEU A 95 16.74 4.47 -15.71
C LEU A 95 16.28 5.92 -15.67
N ASP A 96 16.78 6.72 -16.60
CA ASP A 96 16.25 8.06 -16.82
C ASP A 96 14.96 7.95 -17.65
N LEU A 97 13.83 8.30 -17.03
CA LEU A 97 12.52 8.27 -17.68
C LEU A 97 12.43 9.30 -18.82
N THR A 98 13.27 10.33 -18.85
CA THR A 98 13.31 11.33 -19.94
C THR A 98 13.85 10.74 -21.25
N GLU A 99 14.61 9.65 -21.18
CA GLU A 99 15.08 8.92 -22.36
C GLU A 99 14.01 7.98 -22.93
N MET A 100 12.89 7.77 -22.23
CA MET A 100 11.80 6.92 -22.72
C MET A 100 11.14 7.45 -23.99
N ASP A 101 11.13 8.77 -24.19
CA ASP A 101 10.56 9.43 -25.40
C ASP A 101 11.37 9.13 -26.67
N GLN A 102 12.58 8.58 -26.51
CA GLN A 102 13.44 8.16 -27.63
C GLN A 102 13.14 6.72 -28.09
N TYR A 103 12.21 6.02 -27.44
CA TYR A 103 11.80 4.66 -27.78
C TYR A 103 10.37 4.63 -28.34
N PRO A 104 10.12 3.95 -29.48
CA PRO A 104 8.80 3.85 -30.08
C PRO A 104 7.82 2.98 -29.28
#